data_AF-E4YB23-F1
#
_entry.id   AF-E4YB23-F1
#
_cell.length_a   1.000
_cell.length_b   1.000
_cell.length_c   1.000
_cell.angle_alpha   90.00
_cell.angle_beta   90.00
_cell.angle_gamma   90.00
#
_symmetry.space_group_name_H-M   'P 1'
#
loop_
_entity.id
_entity.type
_entity.pdbx_description
1 polymer ?
#
loop_
_entity_poly.entity_id
_entity_poly.type
_entity_poly.pdbx_seq_one_letter_code
_entity_poly.pdbx_strand_id
1 'polypeptide(L)'
;MNLERSWKNLTVFILAFLFVNFLKVYQEKRDSFTKNNSSEIKFCENKAVNYESEASDKMILIPVLIWGPNNQLQGFRESVFIAKALNRSIAAPLFHPNWNQHSFTAEASLRLDIQSLSEITSMINPVEVSKLCDGVVTAIFETRDNGDNHLHIVLEYYGLILDDKVEIFNNWYKKKQHKNLEWSEEYQNGKFTDAINKEILKENFTTNKKCAILMFPWSTILHQDISNQALLDEKQRKPEFKEMIEIIDHTRRPDFLRKAVAKFLKEHKIRKFAVMHWRYDI
;
A
#
# COMPACT_ATOMS: atom_id res chain seq x y z
N MET A 1 -44.76 51.52 18.61
CA MET A 1 -43.30 51.67 18.39
C MET A 1 -42.41 51.15 19.53
N ASN A 2 -42.86 50.95 20.77
CA ASN A 2 -41.99 50.49 21.88
C ASN A 2 -41.85 48.96 22.05
N LEU A 3 -42.81 48.15 21.56
CA LEU A 3 -42.71 46.69 21.70
C LEU A 3 -41.63 46.08 20.78
N GLU A 4 -41.61 46.42 19.48
CA GLU A 4 -40.63 45.83 18.54
C GLU A 4 -39.17 46.10 18.92
N ARG A 5 -38.89 47.26 19.52
CA ARG A 5 -37.53 47.61 19.97
C ARG A 5 -37.12 46.76 21.18
N SER A 6 -38.07 46.41 22.04
CA SER A 6 -37.84 45.52 23.19
C SER A 6 -37.53 44.09 22.76
N TRP A 7 -38.25 43.56 21.76
CA TRP A 7 -38.01 42.22 21.23
C TRP A 7 -36.66 42.12 20.51
N LYS A 8 -36.27 43.14 19.73
CA LYS A 8 -34.95 43.16 19.08
C LYS A 8 -33.80 43.17 20.10
N ASN A 9 -33.93 43.96 21.18
CA ASN A 9 -32.94 43.98 22.24
C ASN A 9 -32.85 42.65 23.00
N LEU A 10 -33.99 41.99 23.26
CA LEU A 10 -34.02 40.67 23.90
C LEU A 10 -33.37 39.60 23.02
N THR A 11 -33.66 39.59 21.71
CA THR A 11 -33.06 38.63 20.77
C THR A 11 -31.55 38.80 20.66
N VAL A 12 -31.07 40.05 20.59
CA VAL A 12 -29.62 40.33 20.59
C VAL A 12 -28.96 39.85 21.88
N PHE A 13 -29.62 40.04 23.03
CA PHE A 13 -29.10 39.58 24.32
C PHE A 13 -29.02 38.05 24.40
N ILE A 14 -30.05 37.35 23.92
CA ILE A 14 -30.08 35.88 23.87
C ILE A 14 -28.99 35.34 22.93
N LEU A 15 -28.84 35.92 21.74
CA LEU A 15 -27.80 35.52 20.78
C LEU A 15 -26.39 35.76 21.33
N ALA A 16 -26.15 36.90 21.99
CA ALA A 16 -24.88 37.18 22.64
C ALA A 16 -24.59 36.19 23.78
N PHE A 17 -25.60 35.88 24.61
CA PHE A 17 -25.47 34.90 25.68
C PHE A 17 -25.17 33.49 25.16
N LEU A 18 -25.84 33.06 24.09
CA LEU A 18 -25.55 31.78 23.44
C LEU A 18 -24.16 31.74 22.81
N PHE A 19 -23.73 32.84 22.18
CA PHE A 19 -22.40 32.94 21.57
C PHE A 19 -21.27 32.90 22.62
N VAL A 20 -21.43 33.58 23.75
CA VAL A 20 -20.46 33.54 24.85
C VAL A 20 -20.37 32.13 25.47
N ASN A 21 -21.51 31.46 25.68
CA ASN A 21 -21.50 30.07 26.17
C ASN A 21 -20.89 29.12 25.15
N PHE A 22 -21.15 29.31 23.86
CA PHE A 22 -20.53 28.53 22.79
C PHE A 22 -19.01 28.72 22.78
N LEU A 23 -18.53 29.96 22.88
CA LEU A 23 -17.09 30.25 22.96
C LEU A 23 -16.45 29.64 24.20
N LYS A 24 -17.14 29.67 25.35
CA LYS A 24 -16.64 29.06 26.59
C LYS A 24 -16.51 27.54 26.46
N VAL A 25 -17.54 26.87 25.93
CA VAL A 25 -17.50 25.42 25.66
C VAL A 25 -16.43 25.07 24.61
N TYR A 26 -16.25 25.93 23.60
CA TYR A 26 -15.23 25.75 22.57
C TYR A 26 -13.81 25.91 23.16
N GLN A 27 -13.59 26.90 24.02
CA GLN A 27 -12.33 27.11 24.73
C GLN A 27 -12.03 25.95 25.69
N GLU A 28 -13.00 25.50 26.48
CA GLU A 28 -12.82 24.34 27.38
C GLU A 28 -12.47 23.06 26.61
N LYS A 29 -13.09 22.81 25.45
CA LYS A 29 -12.72 21.71 24.56
C LYS A 29 -11.32 21.88 23.97
N ARG A 30 -10.96 23.09 23.53
CA ARG A 30 -9.62 23.39 22.99
C ARG A 30 -8.54 23.20 24.05
N ASP A 31 -8.79 23.67 25.27
CA ASP A 31 -7.87 23.58 26.41
C ASP A 31 -7.74 22.15 26.93
N SER A 32 -8.83 21.37 26.90
CA SER A 32 -8.79 19.91 27.12
C SER A 32 -7.94 19.20 26.05
N PHE A 33 -7.97 19.67 24.81
CA PHE A 33 -7.21 19.08 23.71
C PHE A 33 -5.72 19.45 23.80
N THR A 34 -5.38 20.67 24.21
CA THR A 34 -3.99 21.10 24.42
C THR A 34 -3.38 20.58 25.72
N LYS A 35 -4.13 20.48 26.83
CA LYS A 35 -3.61 19.87 28.08
C LYS A 35 -3.35 18.37 27.97
N ASN A 36 -4.10 17.64 27.14
CA ASN A 36 -3.83 16.22 26.90
C ASN A 36 -2.64 15.98 25.94
N ASN A 37 -2.13 17.03 25.30
CA ASN A 37 -0.96 16.98 24.42
C ASN A 37 0.34 17.49 25.09
N SER A 38 0.31 17.90 26.37
CA SER A 38 1.53 18.29 27.10
C SER A 38 2.25 17.13 27.78
N SER A 39 1.75 15.90 27.68
CA SER A 39 2.61 14.71 27.76
C SER A 39 3.16 14.46 26.36
N GLU A 40 4.42 14.81 26.11
CA GLU A 40 5.18 14.33 24.96
C GLU A 40 5.25 12.81 25.01
N ILE A 41 4.21 12.13 24.52
CA ILE A 41 4.25 10.71 24.24
C ILE A 41 4.82 10.62 22.83
N LYS A 42 6.11 10.26 22.72
CA LYS A 42 6.76 9.90 21.46
C LYS A 42 6.07 8.68 20.84
N PHE A 43 4.95 8.87 20.16
CA PHE A 43 4.30 7.82 19.36
C PHE A 43 5.15 7.42 18.14
N CYS A 44 6.04 8.32 17.71
CA CYS A 44 6.91 8.18 16.56
C CYS A 44 8.35 7.84 16.96
N GLU A 45 8.56 6.96 17.95
CA GLU A 45 9.84 6.23 17.99
C GLU A 45 9.85 5.26 16.81
N ASN A 46 10.34 5.76 15.68
CA ASN A 46 10.66 4.93 14.52
C ASN A 46 11.75 3.97 14.97
N LYS A 47 11.38 2.70 15.23
CA LYS A 47 12.37 1.63 15.21
C LYS A 47 13.11 1.73 13.88
N ALA A 48 14.44 1.67 13.93
CA ALA A 48 15.24 1.57 12.71
C ALA A 48 14.67 0.42 11.87
N VAL A 49 14.28 0.73 10.64
CA VAL A 49 13.81 -0.28 9.70
C VAL A 49 15.05 -1.00 9.20
N ASN A 50 15.20 -2.26 9.58
CA ASN A 50 16.27 -3.12 9.07
C ASN A 50 15.87 -3.57 7.67
N TYR A 51 16.25 -2.79 6.68
CA TYR A 51 16.33 -3.28 5.31
C TYR A 51 17.49 -4.23 5.17
N GLU A 52 17.39 -5.16 4.23
CA GLU A 52 18.55 -5.95 3.87
C GLU A 52 19.54 -5.04 3.15
N SER A 53 20.71 -4.85 3.75
CA SER A 53 21.83 -4.14 3.12
C SER A 53 22.78 -5.19 2.57
N GLU A 54 23.32 -4.92 1.38
CA GLU A 54 24.41 -5.67 0.76
C GLU A 54 24.05 -7.00 0.09
N ALA A 55 23.64 -6.92 -1.18
CA ALA A 55 24.10 -7.88 -2.19
C ALA A 55 24.01 -7.25 -3.59
N SER A 56 25.17 -7.01 -4.20
CA SER A 56 25.31 -6.38 -5.53
C SER A 56 24.68 -7.19 -6.67
N ASP A 57 24.46 -8.48 -6.44
CA ASP A 57 24.11 -9.45 -7.48
C ASP A 57 22.61 -9.80 -7.47
N LYS A 58 21.81 -9.10 -6.66
CA LYS A 58 20.37 -9.34 -6.56
C LYS A 58 19.64 -8.79 -7.77
N MET A 59 18.77 -9.64 -8.33
CA MET A 59 17.72 -9.18 -9.22
C MET A 59 16.63 -8.49 -8.40
N ILE A 60 16.18 -7.33 -8.85
CA ILE A 60 15.23 -6.48 -8.12
C ILE A 60 13.92 -6.40 -8.91
N LEU A 61 12.81 -6.47 -8.18
CA LEU A 61 11.47 -6.19 -8.64
C LEU A 61 10.96 -4.89 -8.00
N ILE A 62 10.54 -3.94 -8.82
CA ILE A 62 10.08 -2.62 -8.40
C ILE A 62 8.58 -2.51 -8.71
N PRO A 63 7.69 -2.57 -7.70
CA PRO A 63 6.26 -2.47 -7.93
C PRO A 63 5.80 -1.02 -8.14
N VAL A 64 4.95 -0.79 -9.14
CA VAL A 64 4.28 0.51 -9.39
C VAL A 64 2.83 0.41 -8.93
N LEU A 65 2.51 1.00 -7.76
CA LEU A 65 1.24 0.81 -7.06
C LEU A 65 0.31 2.02 -7.19
N ILE A 66 -0.71 1.96 -8.04
CA ILE A 66 -1.47 3.18 -8.38
C ILE A 66 -2.94 3.16 -7.98
N TRP A 67 -3.45 2.00 -7.59
CA TRP A 67 -4.87 1.80 -7.32
C TRP A 67 -5.33 2.49 -6.01
N GLY A 68 -6.57 2.29 -5.57
CA GLY A 68 -7.01 2.76 -4.24
C GLY A 68 -6.16 2.15 -3.10
N PRO A 69 -6.13 2.74 -1.89
CA PRO A 69 -5.19 2.34 -0.84
C PRO A 69 -5.18 0.85 -0.47
N ASN A 70 -6.36 0.22 -0.39
CA ASN A 70 -6.48 -1.22 -0.11
C ASN A 70 -6.00 -2.06 -1.30
N ASN A 71 -6.26 -1.59 -2.52
CA ASN A 71 -5.83 -2.25 -3.74
C ASN A 71 -4.31 -2.19 -3.91
N GLN A 72 -3.67 -1.09 -3.51
CA GLN A 72 -2.21 -1.00 -3.48
C GLN A 72 -1.59 -1.96 -2.46
N LEU A 73 -2.20 -2.13 -1.28
CA LEU A 73 -1.72 -3.12 -0.31
C LEU A 73 -1.82 -4.54 -0.89
N GLN A 74 -2.96 -4.86 -1.51
CA GLN A 74 -3.15 -6.14 -2.17
C GLN A 74 -2.18 -6.33 -3.35
N GLY A 75 -2.02 -5.31 -4.18
CA GLY A 75 -1.06 -5.27 -5.27
C GLY A 75 0.38 -5.46 -4.82
N PHE A 76 0.74 -4.89 -3.68
CA PHE A 76 2.06 -5.10 -3.09
C PHE A 76 2.25 -6.54 -2.61
N ARG A 77 1.24 -7.16 -1.98
CA ARG A 77 1.30 -8.59 -1.60
C ARG A 77 1.49 -9.50 -2.82
N GLU A 78 0.77 -9.22 -3.90
CA GLU A 78 0.95 -9.90 -5.19
C GLU A 78 2.37 -9.68 -5.74
N SER A 79 2.91 -8.47 -5.60
CA SER A 79 4.29 -8.16 -6.00
C SER A 79 5.32 -8.96 -5.21
N VAL A 80 5.15 -9.09 -3.89
CA VAL A 80 6.04 -9.91 -3.05
C VAL A 80 5.98 -11.37 -3.51
N PHE A 81 4.79 -11.91 -3.77
CA PHE A 81 4.64 -13.27 -4.25
C PHE A 81 5.31 -13.48 -5.62
N ILE A 82 5.12 -12.55 -6.56
CA ILE A 82 5.77 -12.57 -7.88
C ILE A 82 7.29 -12.47 -7.73
N ALA A 83 7.81 -11.61 -6.86
CA ALA A 83 9.23 -11.49 -6.58
C ALA A 83 9.81 -12.83 -6.10
N LYS A 84 9.14 -13.50 -5.14
CA LYS A 84 9.54 -14.83 -4.66
C LYS A 84 9.49 -15.90 -5.76
N ALA A 85 8.46 -15.87 -6.61
CA ALA A 85 8.34 -16.80 -7.74
C ALA A 85 9.48 -16.65 -8.76
N LEU A 86 9.94 -15.42 -8.97
CA LEU A 86 11.02 -15.07 -9.90
C LEU A 86 12.41 -15.02 -9.25
N ASN A 87 12.53 -15.40 -7.97
CA ASN A 87 13.76 -15.30 -7.19
C ASN A 87 14.40 -13.89 -7.22
N ARG A 88 13.57 -12.87 -7.05
CA ARG A 88 13.96 -11.45 -7.00
C ARG A 88 13.76 -10.90 -5.60
N SER A 89 14.63 -9.98 -5.21
CA SER A 89 14.38 -9.07 -4.11
C SER A 89 13.33 -8.04 -4.51
N ILE A 90 12.61 -7.49 -3.55
CA ILE A 90 11.57 -6.51 -3.81
C ILE A 90 11.94 -5.15 -3.23
N ALA A 91 11.82 -4.10 -4.03
CA ALA A 91 11.98 -2.73 -3.57
C ALA A 91 10.80 -2.33 -2.67
N ALA A 92 11.10 -1.70 -1.52
CA ALA A 92 10.07 -1.18 -0.64
C ALA A 92 9.25 -0.10 -1.36
N PRO A 93 7.93 -0.31 -1.54
CA PRO A 93 7.14 0.46 -2.51
C PRO A 93 6.91 1.90 -2.07
N LEU A 94 6.68 2.76 -3.06
CA LEU A 94 5.99 4.02 -2.88
C LEU A 94 4.48 3.78 -2.94
N PHE A 95 3.75 4.30 -1.95
CA PHE A 95 2.30 4.26 -1.95
C PHE A 95 1.68 5.61 -2.26
N HIS A 96 0.54 5.60 -2.93
CA HIS A 96 -0.22 6.78 -3.32
C HIS A 96 -1.53 6.87 -2.51
N PRO A 97 -2.13 8.06 -2.33
CA PRO A 97 -3.41 8.23 -1.66
C PRO A 97 -4.55 7.69 -2.54
N ASN A 98 -4.52 7.94 -3.85
CA ASN A 98 -5.46 7.39 -4.81
C ASN A 98 -4.93 7.54 -6.25
N TRP A 99 -5.53 6.82 -7.21
CA TRP A 99 -5.13 6.83 -8.62
C TRP A 99 -5.25 8.19 -9.32
N ASN A 100 -6.07 9.10 -8.79
CA ASN A 100 -6.30 10.43 -9.35
C ASN A 100 -5.59 11.56 -8.60
N GLN A 101 -4.77 11.25 -7.59
CA GLN A 101 -4.10 12.23 -6.73
C GLN A 101 -2.58 12.06 -6.79
N HIS A 102 -1.92 13.10 -7.31
CA HIS A 102 -0.48 13.08 -7.61
C HIS A 102 0.38 13.79 -6.55
N SER A 103 -0.23 14.43 -5.55
CA SER A 103 0.45 15.42 -4.69
C SER A 103 0.95 14.88 -3.34
N PHE A 104 0.54 13.67 -2.94
CA PHE A 104 1.00 13.07 -1.69
C PHE A 104 1.46 11.64 -1.97
N THR A 105 2.60 11.23 -1.42
CA THR A 105 3.10 9.85 -1.48
C THR A 105 3.49 9.43 -0.07
N ALA A 106 3.43 8.13 0.19
CA ALA A 106 3.75 7.56 1.49
C ALA A 106 4.77 6.43 1.32
N GLU A 107 5.85 6.50 2.08
CA GLU A 107 6.81 5.41 2.18
C GLU A 107 6.16 4.15 2.75
N ALA A 108 6.72 3.00 2.39
CA ALA A 108 6.23 1.70 2.84
C ALA A 108 6.15 1.56 4.37
N SER A 109 7.11 2.13 5.10
CA SER A 109 7.20 2.13 6.57
C SER A 109 5.98 2.78 7.26
N LEU A 110 5.31 3.71 6.59
CA LEU A 110 4.10 4.36 7.09
C LEU A 110 2.86 3.48 6.95
N ARG A 111 2.93 2.42 6.11
CA ARG A 111 1.79 1.55 5.79
C ARG A 111 1.96 0.12 6.27
N LEU A 112 3.19 -0.33 6.43
CA LEU A 112 3.57 -1.71 6.65
C LEU A 112 4.56 -1.85 7.79
N ASP A 113 4.46 -2.96 8.50
CA ASP A 113 5.52 -3.49 9.35
C ASP A 113 6.64 -4.09 8.48
N ILE A 114 7.56 -3.24 8.02
CA ILE A 114 8.66 -3.66 7.12
C ILE A 114 9.58 -4.68 7.78
N GLN A 115 9.78 -4.58 9.10
CA GLN A 115 10.60 -5.54 9.83
C GLN A 115 9.99 -6.94 9.74
N SER A 116 8.69 -7.09 10.01
CA SER A 116 8.01 -8.37 9.83
C SER A 116 8.14 -8.88 8.40
N LEU A 117 7.98 -8.01 7.39
CA LEU A 117 8.10 -8.44 6.00
C LEU A 117 9.51 -8.90 5.61
N SER A 118 10.55 -8.27 6.16
CA SER A 118 11.95 -8.63 5.93
C SER A 118 12.32 -10.03 6.45
N GLU A 119 11.51 -10.62 7.34
CA GLU A 119 11.71 -11.98 7.86
C GLU A 119 11.42 -13.05 6.79
N ILE A 120 10.61 -12.74 5.77
CA ILE A 120 10.13 -13.71 4.77
C ILE A 120 10.51 -13.37 3.32
N THR A 121 11.05 -12.17 3.08
CA THR A 121 11.47 -11.73 1.75
C THR A 121 12.59 -10.70 1.83
N SER A 122 13.41 -10.65 0.78
CA SER A 122 14.49 -9.68 0.63
C SER A 122 13.92 -8.32 0.24
N MET A 123 13.80 -7.42 1.23
CA MET A 123 13.28 -6.06 1.08
C MET A 123 14.44 -5.07 0.90
N ILE A 124 14.47 -4.40 -0.25
CA ILE A 124 15.50 -3.40 -0.59
C ILE A 124 15.08 -2.01 -0.11
N ASN A 125 16.00 -1.29 0.53
CA ASN A 125 15.82 0.09 0.93
C ASN A 125 15.68 0.98 -0.33
N PRO A 126 14.67 1.87 -0.41
CA PRO A 126 14.49 2.72 -1.58
C PRO A 126 15.73 3.50 -2.01
N VAL A 127 16.53 3.98 -1.05
CA VAL A 127 17.74 4.78 -1.34
C VAL A 127 18.87 3.96 -1.98
N GLU A 128 18.82 2.63 -1.88
CA GLU A 128 19.83 1.74 -2.46
C GLU A 128 19.45 1.26 -3.86
N VAL A 129 18.18 1.40 -4.26
CA VAL A 129 17.68 0.85 -5.52
C VAL A 129 18.42 1.42 -6.72
N SER A 130 18.62 2.74 -6.81
CA SER A 130 19.39 3.36 -7.91
C SER A 130 20.76 2.70 -8.08
N LYS A 131 21.51 2.60 -6.98
CA LYS A 131 22.85 2.01 -6.96
C LYS A 131 22.82 0.54 -7.37
N LEU A 132 21.90 -0.24 -6.82
CA LEU A 132 21.80 -1.67 -7.13
C LEU A 132 21.31 -1.93 -8.56
N CYS A 133 20.58 -1.00 -9.16
CA CYS A 133 20.12 -1.07 -10.54
C CYS A 133 21.03 -0.35 -11.54
N ASP A 134 22.19 0.14 -11.11
CA ASP A 134 23.09 0.92 -11.97
C ASP A 134 22.39 2.14 -12.61
N GLY A 135 21.40 2.70 -11.91
CA GLY A 135 20.57 3.83 -12.33
C GLY A 135 19.49 3.50 -13.37
N VAL A 136 19.33 2.25 -13.79
CA VAL A 136 18.54 1.90 -14.98
C VAL A 136 17.59 0.72 -14.76
N VAL A 137 16.37 0.84 -15.30
CA VAL A 137 15.40 -0.26 -15.41
C VAL A 137 15.55 -0.93 -16.78
N THR A 138 15.71 -2.25 -16.76
CA THR A 138 16.04 -3.04 -17.96
C THR A 138 14.93 -4.01 -18.38
N ALA A 139 13.90 -4.18 -17.54
CA ALA A 139 12.68 -4.93 -17.90
C ALA A 139 11.41 -4.27 -17.32
N ILE A 140 10.29 -4.44 -18.02
CA ILE A 140 8.95 -4.05 -17.56
C ILE A 140 8.03 -5.25 -17.68
N PHE A 141 7.41 -5.66 -16.57
CA PHE A 141 6.39 -6.69 -16.49
C PHE A 141 5.01 -6.04 -16.42
N GLU A 142 4.27 -6.11 -17.51
CA GLU A 142 2.92 -5.55 -17.58
C GLU A 142 1.88 -6.58 -17.15
N THR A 143 1.15 -6.26 -16.07
CA THR A 143 0.03 -7.08 -15.62
C THR A 143 -1.30 -6.62 -16.19
N ARG A 144 -1.42 -5.32 -16.56
CA ARG A 144 -2.63 -4.72 -17.13
C ARG A 144 -2.30 -3.48 -17.97
N ASP A 145 -3.17 -3.17 -18.93
CA ASP A 145 -3.22 -1.86 -19.57
C ASP A 145 -3.88 -0.85 -18.62
N ASN A 146 -3.24 0.29 -18.38
CA ASN A 146 -3.79 1.30 -17.49
C ASN A 146 -3.64 2.75 -17.96
N GLY A 147 -2.98 3.04 -19.09
CA GLY A 147 -2.84 4.41 -19.62
C GLY A 147 -2.26 5.48 -18.68
N ASP A 148 -1.88 5.11 -17.45
CA ASP A 148 -1.49 6.00 -16.36
C ASP A 148 0.04 6.11 -16.30
N ASN A 149 0.54 7.34 -16.11
CA ASN A 149 1.97 7.63 -16.14
C ASN A 149 2.63 7.60 -14.75
N HIS A 150 2.02 7.08 -13.69
CA HIS A 150 2.67 6.98 -12.36
C HIS A 150 4.07 6.33 -12.35
N LEU A 151 4.44 5.62 -13.41
CA LEU A 151 5.80 5.15 -13.68
C LEU A 151 6.86 6.24 -13.49
N HIS A 152 6.65 7.46 -14.00
CA HIS A 152 7.66 8.53 -13.85
C HIS A 152 7.90 8.92 -12.39
N ILE A 153 6.85 8.98 -11.56
CA ILE A 153 6.95 9.28 -10.13
C ILE A 153 7.76 8.21 -9.41
N VAL A 154 7.52 6.93 -9.76
CA VAL A 154 8.25 5.82 -9.18
C VAL A 154 9.72 5.82 -9.61
N LEU A 155 10.01 6.09 -10.88
CA LEU A 155 11.37 6.22 -11.39
C LEU A 155 12.12 7.37 -10.69
N GLU A 156 11.48 8.53 -10.54
CA GLU A 156 12.05 9.68 -9.83
C GLU A 156 12.33 9.35 -8.36
N TYR A 157 11.38 8.71 -7.67
CA TYR A 157 11.53 8.32 -6.26
C TYR A 157 12.74 7.42 -6.01
N TYR A 158 13.01 6.47 -6.91
CA TYR A 158 14.17 5.58 -6.80
C TYR A 158 15.42 6.11 -7.49
N GLY A 159 15.38 7.26 -8.18
CA GLY A 159 16.51 7.77 -8.97
C GLY A 159 16.89 6.86 -10.13
N LEU A 160 15.92 6.44 -10.93
CA LEU A 160 16.07 5.53 -12.06
C LEU A 160 15.64 6.16 -13.38
N ILE A 161 16.19 5.66 -14.48
CA ILE A 161 15.69 5.89 -15.84
C ILE A 161 15.33 4.56 -16.52
N LEU A 162 14.57 4.60 -17.61
CA LEU A 162 14.35 3.43 -18.45
C LEU A 162 15.53 3.26 -19.42
N ASP A 163 15.99 2.02 -19.60
CA ASP A 163 16.95 1.69 -20.66
C ASP A 163 16.31 1.89 -22.03
N ASP A 164 17.06 2.42 -23.00
CA ASP A 164 16.59 2.59 -24.39
C ASP A 164 16.20 1.25 -25.05
N LYS A 165 16.70 0.13 -24.52
CA LYS A 165 16.43 -1.25 -24.95
C LYS A 165 15.67 -2.05 -23.88
N VAL A 166 14.87 -1.37 -23.05
CA VAL A 166 14.06 -2.03 -22.03
C VAL A 166 13.21 -3.15 -22.62
N GLU A 167 13.27 -4.33 -22.01
CA GLU A 167 12.46 -5.47 -22.45
C GLU A 167 11.06 -5.40 -21.83
N ILE A 168 10.03 -5.34 -22.66
CA ILE A 168 8.65 -5.27 -22.20
C ILE A 168 7.99 -6.65 -22.30
N PHE A 169 7.65 -7.22 -21.16
CA PHE A 169 6.93 -8.48 -21.03
C PHE A 169 5.45 -8.17 -20.93
N ASN A 170 4.81 -8.21 -22.09
CA ASN A 170 3.42 -7.80 -22.25
C ASN A 170 2.53 -8.97 -22.68
N ASN A 171 1.93 -9.64 -21.70
CA ASN A 171 1.04 -10.76 -21.99
C ASN A 171 -0.32 -10.31 -22.53
N TRP A 172 -0.67 -9.02 -22.38
CA TRP A 172 -1.85 -8.45 -23.00
C TRP A 172 -1.63 -8.17 -24.51
N TYR A 173 -0.49 -7.58 -24.90
CA TYR A 173 -0.22 -7.24 -26.31
C TYR A 173 0.13 -8.44 -27.19
N LYS A 174 0.76 -9.50 -26.65
CA LYS A 174 0.99 -10.75 -27.41
C LYS A 174 -0.31 -11.27 -28.06
N LYS A 175 -1.48 -10.96 -27.49
CA LYS A 175 -2.78 -11.33 -28.04
C LYS A 175 -3.39 -10.29 -29.00
N LYS A 176 -3.19 -8.99 -28.79
CA LYS A 176 -3.77 -7.95 -29.66
C LYS A 176 -3.26 -8.02 -31.11
N GLN A 177 -2.03 -8.52 -31.31
CA GLN A 177 -1.46 -8.78 -32.64
C GLN A 177 -1.91 -10.11 -33.28
N HIS A 178 -2.44 -11.05 -32.51
CA HIS A 178 -2.91 -12.34 -32.98
C HIS A 178 -4.39 -12.53 -32.66
N LYS A 179 -5.27 -12.01 -33.53
CA LYS A 179 -6.75 -12.11 -33.40
C LYS A 179 -7.29 -13.54 -33.24
N ASN A 180 -6.48 -14.57 -33.51
CA ASN A 180 -6.86 -15.99 -33.47
C ASN A 180 -6.24 -16.77 -32.31
N LEU A 181 -5.52 -16.13 -31.38
CA LEU A 181 -5.03 -16.79 -30.17
C LEU A 181 -6.16 -16.82 -29.13
N GLU A 182 -6.73 -18.01 -28.88
CA GLU A 182 -7.55 -18.27 -27.70
C GLU A 182 -6.79 -17.78 -26.45
N TRP A 183 -7.52 -17.31 -25.43
CA TRP A 183 -6.84 -17.02 -24.17
C TRP A 183 -6.20 -18.32 -23.73
N SER A 184 -4.94 -18.33 -23.29
CA SER A 184 -4.53 -19.46 -22.46
C SER A 184 -5.54 -19.50 -21.31
N GLU A 185 -6.08 -20.67 -20.98
CA GLU A 185 -7.04 -20.80 -19.86
C GLU A 185 -6.48 -20.15 -18.57
N GLU A 186 -5.16 -20.06 -18.51
CA GLU A 186 -4.29 -19.55 -17.46
C GLU A 186 -4.18 -18.02 -17.34
N TYR A 187 -4.54 -17.23 -18.37
CA TYR A 187 -4.52 -15.76 -18.32
C TYR A 187 -5.74 -15.14 -19.01
N GLN A 188 -6.61 -14.47 -18.24
CA GLN A 188 -7.86 -13.89 -18.73
C GLN A 188 -8.03 -12.46 -18.22
N ASN A 189 -8.30 -11.50 -19.13
CA ASN A 189 -8.60 -10.11 -18.81
C ASN A 189 -7.56 -9.40 -17.90
N GLY A 190 -6.27 -9.65 -18.12
CA GLY A 190 -5.21 -9.04 -17.31
C GLY A 190 -5.07 -9.65 -15.92
N LYS A 191 -5.43 -10.94 -15.79
CA LYS A 191 -5.37 -11.72 -14.54
C LYS A 191 -4.89 -13.11 -14.87
N PHE A 192 -4.01 -13.67 -14.05
CA PHE A 192 -3.72 -15.09 -14.09
C PHE A 192 -4.83 -15.84 -13.37
N THR A 193 -5.38 -16.88 -14.00
CA THR A 193 -6.44 -17.69 -13.41
C THR A 193 -5.91 -18.63 -12.33
N ASP A 194 -4.62 -18.99 -12.41
CA ASP A 194 -3.92 -19.77 -11.37
C ASP A 194 -2.52 -19.21 -11.07
N ALA A 195 -2.37 -17.90 -10.81
CA ALA A 195 -1.06 -17.35 -10.42
C ALA A 195 -0.49 -17.87 -9.10
N ILE A 196 -1.25 -18.66 -8.34
CA ILE A 196 -0.70 -19.41 -7.21
C ILE A 196 0.28 -20.49 -7.70
N ASN A 197 0.09 -21.00 -8.92
CA ASN A 197 1.07 -21.76 -9.66
C ASN A 197 2.22 -20.84 -10.14
N LYS A 198 3.39 -20.99 -9.53
CA LYS A 198 4.57 -20.14 -9.79
C LYS A 198 5.16 -20.37 -11.18
N GLU A 199 4.93 -21.52 -11.77
CA GLU A 199 5.43 -21.88 -13.09
C GLU A 199 4.82 -20.96 -14.15
N ILE A 200 3.53 -20.66 -14.04
CA ILE A 200 2.84 -19.70 -14.91
C ILE A 200 3.48 -18.30 -14.80
N LEU A 201 3.81 -17.85 -13.59
CA LEU A 201 4.50 -16.55 -13.41
C LEU A 201 5.90 -16.55 -14.03
N LYS A 202 6.65 -17.64 -13.87
CA LYS A 202 7.99 -17.80 -14.45
C LYS A 202 7.93 -17.81 -15.98
N GLU A 203 7.02 -18.54 -16.60
CA GLU A 203 6.86 -18.58 -18.06
C GLU A 203 6.59 -17.20 -18.66
N ASN A 204 5.92 -16.34 -17.90
CA ASN A 204 5.46 -15.04 -18.35
C ASN A 204 6.43 -13.89 -18.05
N PHE A 205 7.23 -13.99 -16.98
CA PHE A 205 8.08 -12.89 -16.49
C PHE A 205 9.54 -13.26 -16.22
N THR A 206 9.98 -14.50 -16.52
CA THR A 206 11.40 -14.85 -16.36
C THR A 206 12.27 -14.07 -17.33
N THR A 207 13.29 -13.42 -16.77
CA THR A 207 14.35 -12.75 -17.52
C THR A 207 15.60 -12.64 -16.65
N ASN A 208 16.77 -12.56 -17.29
CA ASN A 208 18.05 -12.33 -16.63
C ASN A 208 18.32 -10.84 -16.36
N LYS A 209 17.40 -9.93 -16.72
CA LYS A 209 17.54 -8.50 -16.44
C LYS A 209 17.54 -8.23 -14.94
N LYS A 210 18.52 -7.44 -14.49
CA LYS A 210 18.76 -7.14 -13.07
C LYS A 210 17.57 -6.43 -12.45
N CYS A 211 17.13 -5.31 -13.02
CA CYS A 211 16.06 -4.50 -12.46
C CYS A 211 14.83 -4.46 -13.35
N ALA A 212 13.72 -4.96 -12.80
CA ALA A 212 12.45 -5.07 -13.48
C ALA A 212 11.37 -4.25 -12.74
N ILE A 213 10.55 -3.54 -13.50
CA ILE A 213 9.33 -2.91 -12.99
C ILE A 213 8.16 -3.88 -13.10
N LEU A 214 7.33 -3.98 -12.06
CA LEU A 214 6.03 -4.63 -12.12
C LEU A 214 4.94 -3.56 -12.21
N MET A 215 4.32 -3.44 -13.38
CA MET A 215 3.31 -2.41 -13.64
C MET A 215 1.96 -2.81 -13.04
N PHE A 216 1.48 -1.95 -12.13
CA PHE A 216 0.10 -1.87 -11.64
C PHE A 216 -0.51 -3.16 -11.08
N PRO A 217 0.22 -3.94 -10.25
CA PRO A 217 -0.31 -5.17 -9.69
C PRO A 217 -1.54 -4.86 -8.82
N TRP A 218 -2.62 -5.60 -9.05
CA TRP A 218 -3.81 -5.67 -8.19
C TRP A 218 -4.83 -6.59 -8.86
N SER A 219 -5.26 -7.66 -8.18
CA SER A 219 -6.11 -8.69 -8.77
C SER A 219 -5.44 -9.37 -9.98
N THR A 220 -4.10 -9.33 -10.05
CA THR A 220 -3.30 -10.16 -10.95
C THR A 220 -3.37 -11.62 -10.51
N ILE A 221 -3.51 -11.84 -9.19
CA ILE A 221 -3.78 -13.13 -8.53
C ILE A 221 -5.22 -13.09 -7.97
N LEU A 222 -6.03 -14.14 -8.23
CA LEU A 222 -7.43 -14.18 -7.80
C LEU A 222 -7.55 -14.26 -6.27
N HIS A 223 -8.20 -13.25 -5.67
CA HIS A 223 -8.21 -13.05 -4.21
C HIS A 223 -9.21 -13.91 -3.42
N GLN A 224 -10.25 -14.44 -4.08
CA GLN A 224 -11.35 -15.13 -3.38
C GLN A 224 -10.86 -16.38 -2.64
N ASP A 225 -10.10 -17.24 -3.31
CA ASP A 225 -9.59 -18.46 -2.69
C ASP A 225 -8.56 -18.16 -1.60
N ILE A 226 -7.69 -17.17 -1.82
CA ILE A 226 -6.72 -16.72 -0.81
C ILE A 226 -7.43 -16.26 0.47
N SER A 227 -8.51 -15.48 0.34
CA SER A 227 -9.27 -14.97 1.49
C SER A 227 -9.93 -16.09 2.27
N ASN A 228 -10.54 -17.05 1.57
CA ASN A 228 -11.17 -18.20 2.19
C ASN A 228 -10.13 -19.06 2.93
N GLN A 229 -8.97 -19.30 2.31
CA GLN A 229 -7.88 -20.07 2.91
C GLN A 229 -7.26 -19.36 4.12
N ALA A 230 -7.14 -18.03 4.09
CA ALA A 230 -6.62 -17.25 5.22
C ALA A 230 -7.49 -17.34 6.48
N LEU A 231 -8.80 -17.60 6.33
CA LEU A 231 -9.74 -17.78 7.44
C LEU A 231 -9.72 -19.19 8.04
N LEU A 232 -9.10 -20.16 7.36
CA LEU A 232 -8.98 -21.53 7.85
C LEU A 232 -7.85 -21.67 8.87
N ASP A 233 -8.00 -22.64 9.76
CA ASP A 233 -6.91 -23.12 10.61
C ASP A 233 -5.73 -23.59 9.75
N GLU A 234 -4.50 -23.39 10.24
CA GLU A 234 -3.28 -23.69 9.46
C GLU A 234 -3.26 -25.12 8.90
N LYS A 235 -3.76 -26.10 9.66
CA LYS A 235 -3.82 -27.52 9.26
C LYS A 235 -4.82 -27.81 8.14
N GLN A 236 -5.77 -26.92 7.89
CA GLN A 236 -6.81 -27.06 6.88
C GLN A 236 -6.47 -26.28 5.59
N ARG A 237 -5.44 -25.45 5.63
CA ARG A 237 -5.00 -24.66 4.47
C ARG A 237 -4.39 -25.57 3.44
N LYS A 238 -4.75 -25.34 2.18
CA LYS A 238 -4.11 -26.01 1.05
C LYS A 238 -2.65 -25.51 0.90
N PRO A 239 -1.68 -26.40 0.65
CA PRO A 239 -0.26 -26.05 0.65
C PRO A 239 0.11 -24.91 -0.28
N GLU A 240 -0.52 -24.84 -1.45
CA GLU A 240 -0.24 -23.85 -2.48
C GLU A 240 -0.56 -22.41 -2.03
N PHE A 241 -1.46 -22.22 -1.07
CA PHE A 241 -1.79 -20.89 -0.53
C PHE A 241 -0.90 -20.46 0.64
N LYS A 242 -0.09 -21.37 1.21
CA LYS A 242 0.67 -21.12 2.43
C LYS A 242 1.52 -19.86 2.35
N GLU A 243 2.22 -19.68 1.23
CA GLU A 243 3.13 -18.55 1.03
C GLU A 243 2.41 -17.21 0.87
N MET A 244 1.29 -17.19 0.14
CA MET A 244 0.48 -15.98 0.01
C MET A 244 -0.13 -15.57 1.37
N ILE A 245 -0.57 -16.55 2.17
CA ILE A 245 -1.09 -16.30 3.51
C ILE A 245 0.02 -15.81 4.44
N GLU A 246 1.21 -16.39 4.36
CA GLU A 246 2.39 -15.91 5.09
C GLU A 246 2.71 -14.45 4.73
N ILE A 247 2.63 -14.07 3.44
CA ILE A 247 2.79 -12.68 2.99
C ILE A 247 1.70 -11.77 3.59
N ILE A 248 0.44 -12.22 3.63
CA ILE A 248 -0.65 -11.48 4.28
C ILE A 248 -0.34 -11.26 5.76
N ASP A 249 0.15 -12.30 6.45
CA ASP A 249 0.47 -12.28 7.86
C ASP A 249 1.65 -11.37 8.19
N HIS A 250 2.60 -11.15 7.28
CA HIS A 250 3.76 -10.26 7.47
C HIS A 250 3.56 -8.85 6.88
N THR A 251 2.45 -8.58 6.19
CA THR A 251 2.09 -7.23 5.70
C THR A 251 1.15 -6.49 6.66
N ARG A 252 1.44 -6.61 7.98
CA ARG A 252 0.64 -5.98 9.04
C ARG A 252 0.80 -4.46 9.03
N ARG A 253 -0.12 -3.79 9.74
CA ARG A 253 -0.01 -2.36 10.03
C ARG A 253 1.19 -2.09 10.95
N PRO A 254 1.88 -0.94 10.78
CA PRO A 254 3.07 -0.61 11.55
C PRO A 254 2.77 -0.42 13.04
N ASP A 255 3.80 -0.58 13.88
CA ASP A 255 3.72 -0.51 15.34
C ASP A 255 3.01 0.72 15.86
N PHE A 256 3.35 1.91 15.35
CA PHE A 256 2.76 3.17 15.82
C PHE A 256 1.24 3.18 15.61
N LEU A 257 0.77 2.66 14.47
CA LEU A 257 -0.65 2.60 14.15
C LEU A 257 -1.37 1.58 15.04
N ARG A 258 -0.79 0.40 15.24
CA ARG A 258 -1.34 -0.62 16.16
C ARG A 258 -1.46 -0.07 17.58
N LYS A 259 -0.46 0.66 18.06
CA LYS A 259 -0.46 1.33 19.38
C LYS A 259 -1.53 2.40 19.47
N ALA A 260 -1.69 3.24 18.44
CA ALA A 260 -2.73 4.27 18.39
C ALA A 260 -4.14 3.66 18.44
N VAL A 261 -4.39 2.60 17.67
CA VAL A 261 -5.65 1.84 17.70
C VAL A 261 -5.89 1.22 19.07
N ALA A 262 -4.89 0.54 19.64
CA ALA A 262 -5.03 -0.08 20.96
C ALA A 262 -5.37 0.94 22.06
N LYS A 263 -4.76 2.12 22.01
CA LYS A 263 -5.09 3.24 22.92
C LYS A 263 -6.53 3.70 22.72
N PHE A 264 -6.95 3.94 21.47
CA PHE A 264 -8.31 4.36 21.15
C PHE A 264 -9.37 3.39 21.70
N LEU A 265 -9.17 2.07 21.48
CA LEU A 265 -10.08 1.04 21.97
C LEU A 265 -10.16 1.01 23.49
N LYS A 266 -9.02 1.19 24.18
CA LYS A 266 -8.95 1.25 25.65
C LYS A 266 -9.70 2.46 26.21
N GLU A 267 -9.48 3.64 25.64
CA GLU A 267 -10.09 4.90 26.09
C GLU A 267 -11.61 4.89 25.91
N HIS A 268 -12.08 4.33 24.80
CA HIS A 268 -13.52 4.25 24.49
C HIS A 268 -14.19 2.99 25.06
N LYS A 269 -13.46 2.19 25.85
CA LYS A 269 -13.93 0.95 26.50
C LYS A 269 -14.66 0.02 25.51
N ILE A 270 -14.15 -0.08 24.28
CA ILE A 270 -14.73 -0.97 23.27
C ILE A 270 -14.38 -2.41 23.64
N ARG A 271 -15.41 -3.23 23.95
CA ARG A 271 -15.23 -4.60 24.48
C ARG A 271 -15.62 -5.72 23.53
N LYS A 272 -16.42 -5.43 22.50
CA LYS A 272 -16.94 -6.46 21.58
C LYS A 272 -16.14 -6.49 20.28
N PHE A 273 -16.32 -5.47 19.46
CA PHE A 273 -15.71 -5.42 18.13
C PHE A 273 -15.67 -3.97 17.65
N ALA A 274 -14.62 -3.63 16.91
CA ALA A 274 -14.52 -2.40 16.15
C ALA A 274 -13.85 -2.70 14.80
N VAL A 275 -14.37 -2.08 13.74
CA VAL A 275 -13.67 -1.97 12.47
C VAL A 275 -13.12 -0.57 12.36
N MET A 276 -11.82 -0.47 12.13
CA MET A 276 -11.19 0.80 11.80
C MET A 276 -10.84 0.78 10.32
N HIS A 277 -11.57 1.58 9.54
CA HIS A 277 -11.17 1.90 8.19
C HIS A 277 -10.08 2.97 8.28
N TRP A 278 -8.84 2.57 7.97
CA TRP A 278 -7.73 3.51 7.86
C TRP A 278 -7.63 3.99 6.42
N ARG A 279 -8.10 5.21 6.15
CA ARG A 279 -7.82 5.89 4.89
C ARG A 279 -6.57 6.76 5.04
N TYR A 280 -5.82 6.88 3.96
CA TYR A 280 -4.54 7.59 3.89
C TYR A 280 -4.68 8.95 3.19
N ASP A 281 -5.91 9.48 3.12
CA ASP A 281 -6.17 10.85 2.69
C ASP A 281 -5.81 11.80 3.85
N ILE A 282 -4.70 12.52 3.69
CA ILE A 282 -4.39 13.73 4.46
C ILE A 282 -4.92 14.92 3.67
#